data_AF-A0A925X404-F1
#
_entry.id   AF-A0A925X404-F1
#
_cell.length_a   1.000
_cell.length_b   1.000
_cell.length_c   1.000
_cell.angle_alpha   90.00
_cell.angle_beta   90.00
_cell.angle_gamma   90.00
#
_symmetry.space_group_name_H-M   'P 1'
#
loop_
_entity.id
_entity.type
_entity.pdbx_description
1 polymer ?
#
loop_
_entity_poly.entity_id
_entity_poly.type
_entity_poly.pdbx_seq_one_letter_code
_entity_poly.pdbx_strand_id
1 'polypeptide(L)'
;MIRALLTGRKNQTRRLSAGEANCPFGAPGDRLWVRERWTHAGRSTYRYSADHANDGTRFRPTFHMPRVACRIVLRITSVEPQSLKSISTTDARDEGYDPSSCGLSPRRWFAELWDGIFKSPGKRWQDDPLVWVIRFEILS
;
A
#
# COMPACT_ATOMS: atom_id res chain seq x y z
N MET A 1 -5.34 -4.62 0.29
CA MET A 1 -4.62 -3.37 -0.07
C MET A 1 -5.25 -2.65 -1.26
N ILE A 2 -5.26 -3.18 -2.49
CA ILE A 2 -5.86 -2.48 -3.66
C ILE A 2 -7.35 -2.17 -3.45
N ARG A 3 -8.14 -3.14 -2.97
CA ARG A 3 -9.55 -2.91 -2.64
C ARG A 3 -9.74 -1.78 -1.62
N ALA A 4 -8.83 -1.62 -0.66
CA ALA A 4 -8.90 -0.54 0.32
C ALA A 4 -8.59 0.84 -0.31
N LEU A 5 -7.76 0.89 -1.36
CA LEU A 5 -7.60 2.10 -2.17
C LEU A 5 -8.90 2.38 -2.93
N LEU A 6 -9.45 1.38 -3.64
CA LEU A 6 -10.68 1.53 -4.42
C LEU A 6 -11.90 1.95 -3.59
N THR A 7 -11.98 1.55 -2.31
CA THR A 7 -13.05 1.97 -1.40
C THR A 7 -12.72 3.26 -0.63
N GLY A 8 -11.60 3.92 -0.92
CA GLY A 8 -11.18 5.17 -0.27
C GLY A 8 -10.72 5.03 1.18
N ARG A 9 -10.63 3.80 1.71
CA ARG A 9 -10.21 3.53 3.09
C ARG A 9 -8.72 3.71 3.30
N LYS A 10 -7.92 3.42 2.27
CA LYS A 10 -6.46 3.57 2.31
C LYS A 10 -6.06 4.89 1.67
N ASN A 11 -5.46 5.78 2.44
CA ASN A 11 -4.94 7.08 2.00
C ASN A 11 -3.48 7.31 2.45
N GLN A 12 -2.85 6.33 3.10
CA GLN A 12 -1.43 6.40 3.43
C GLN A 12 -0.74 5.05 3.34
N THR A 13 0.59 5.07 3.33
CA THR A 13 1.45 3.88 3.44
C THR A 13 2.74 4.18 4.19
N ARG A 14 3.15 3.24 5.05
CA ARG A 14 4.49 3.22 5.66
C ARG A 14 5.48 2.41 4.82
N ARG A 15 6.68 2.94 4.62
CA ARG A 15 7.79 2.28 3.91
C ARG A 15 9.06 2.36 4.75
N LEU A 16 9.79 1.25 4.84
CA LEU A 16 11.05 1.20 5.57
C LEU A 16 12.03 2.27 5.05
N SER A 17 12.65 3.03 5.95
CA SER A 17 13.77 3.91 5.62
C SER A 17 15.07 3.10 5.62
N ALA A 18 15.92 3.30 4.62
CA ALA A 18 17.27 2.74 4.59
C ALA A 18 18.32 3.77 5.05
N GLY A 19 17.89 4.87 5.69
CA GLY A 19 18.77 5.94 6.16
C GLY A 19 18.98 7.06 5.14
N GLU A 20 18.11 7.17 4.13
CA GLU A 20 18.16 8.23 3.15
C GLU A 20 17.80 9.59 3.76
N ALA A 21 18.49 10.66 3.33
CA ALA A 21 18.19 12.02 3.77
C ALA A 21 16.83 12.52 3.28
N ASN A 22 16.38 12.03 2.11
CA ASN A 22 15.10 12.35 1.50
C ASN A 22 14.34 11.07 1.17
N CYS A 23 13.01 11.15 1.15
CA CYS A 23 12.17 10.00 0.80
C CYS A 23 12.40 9.56 -0.66
N PRO A 24 12.77 8.29 -0.92
CA PRO A 24 13.03 7.81 -2.27
C PRO A 24 11.76 7.60 -3.10
N PHE A 25 10.58 7.73 -2.50
CA PHE A 25 9.30 7.47 -3.16
C PHE A 25 8.66 8.74 -3.76
N GLY A 26 9.27 9.91 -3.56
CA GLY A 26 8.78 11.20 -4.06
C GLY A 26 8.49 12.20 -2.94
N ALA A 27 8.04 13.38 -3.36
CA ALA A 27 7.70 14.52 -2.52
C ALA A 27 6.21 14.89 -2.66
N PRO A 28 5.66 15.72 -1.75
CA PRO A 28 4.32 16.28 -1.92
C PRO A 28 4.12 16.92 -3.30
N GLY A 29 3.02 16.56 -3.97
CA GLY A 29 2.71 16.96 -5.35
C GLY A 29 3.02 15.89 -6.39
N ASP A 30 3.94 14.96 -6.11
CA ASP A 30 4.27 13.88 -7.04
C ASP A 30 3.12 12.89 -7.24
N ARG A 31 3.14 12.21 -8.38
CA ARG A 31 2.15 11.19 -8.73
C ARG A 31 2.75 9.80 -8.63
N LEU A 32 2.03 8.93 -7.92
CA LEU A 32 2.33 7.51 -7.85
C LEU A 32 1.33 6.71 -8.66
N TRP A 33 1.82 5.60 -9.19
CA TRP A 33 1.05 4.72 -10.04
C TRP A 33 0.96 3.34 -9.44
N VAL A 34 -0.27 2.97 -9.09
CA VAL A 34 -0.49 1.72 -8.38
C VAL A 34 -0.38 0.58 -9.38
N ARG A 35 0.49 -0.38 -9.09
CA ARG A 35 0.58 -1.64 -9.81
C ARG A 35 -0.19 -2.71 -9.06
N GLU A 36 -0.97 -3.50 -9.79
CA GLU A 36 -1.65 -4.67 -9.26
C GLU A 36 -1.55 -5.84 -10.23
N ARG A 37 -1.95 -7.04 -9.79
CA ARG A 37 -1.91 -8.20 -10.69
C ARG A 37 -3.01 -8.03 -11.72
N TRP A 38 -2.65 -8.21 -12.98
CA TRP A 38 -3.45 -7.78 -14.13
C TRP A 38 -3.41 -8.84 -15.23
N THR A 39 -4.35 -8.81 -16.18
CA THR A 39 -4.28 -9.62 -17.40
C THR A 39 -5.01 -8.94 -18.55
N HIS A 40 -4.76 -9.38 -19.77
CA HIS A 40 -5.50 -8.92 -20.94
C HIS A 40 -6.90 -9.53 -20.94
N ALA A 41 -7.90 -8.70 -21.20
CA ALA A 41 -9.28 -9.11 -21.42
C ALA A 41 -9.76 -8.82 -22.85
N GLY A 42 -8.83 -8.44 -23.73
CA GLY A 42 -9.05 -7.98 -25.10
C GLY A 42 -7.85 -7.17 -25.60
N ARG A 43 -8.00 -6.53 -26.77
CA ARG A 43 -6.92 -5.77 -27.42
C ARG A 43 -6.42 -4.58 -26.58
N SER A 44 -7.32 -3.90 -25.87
CA SER A 44 -7.00 -2.71 -25.06
C SER A 44 -7.74 -2.70 -23.71
N THR A 45 -8.25 -3.86 -23.29
CA THR A 45 -8.98 -4.03 -22.03
C THR A 45 -8.17 -4.89 -21.07
N TYR A 46 -8.26 -4.54 -19.80
CA TYR A 46 -7.51 -5.19 -18.72
C TYR A 46 -8.47 -5.68 -17.64
N ARG A 47 -8.15 -6.85 -17.07
CA ARG A 47 -8.76 -7.35 -15.84
C ARG A 47 -7.76 -7.29 -14.71
N TYR A 48 -8.27 -7.13 -13.50
CA TYR A 48 -7.47 -6.93 -12.31
C TYR A 48 -7.85 -7.91 -11.22
N SER A 49 -6.85 -8.42 -10.50
CA SER A 49 -7.08 -9.46 -9.50
C SER A 49 -7.91 -8.96 -8.32
N ALA A 50 -7.93 -7.65 -8.04
CA ALA A 50 -8.78 -7.10 -6.99
C ALA A 50 -10.27 -7.32 -7.27
N ASP A 51 -10.69 -7.39 -8.54
CA ASP A 51 -12.10 -7.54 -8.90
C ASP A 51 -12.46 -9.01 -9.15
N HIS A 52 -11.47 -9.79 -9.61
CA HIS A 52 -11.66 -11.12 -10.19
C HIS A 52 -10.84 -12.22 -9.48
N ALA A 53 -10.55 -12.07 -8.19
CA ALA A 53 -9.64 -12.99 -7.47
C ALA A 53 -10.09 -14.47 -7.48
N ASN A 54 -11.40 -14.73 -7.60
CA ASN A 54 -12.01 -16.04 -7.35
C ASN A 54 -12.60 -16.71 -8.60
N ASP A 55 -12.42 -16.13 -9.79
CA ASP A 55 -13.02 -16.65 -11.04
C ASP A 55 -12.09 -17.58 -11.85
N GLY A 56 -10.95 -17.98 -11.25
CA GLY A 56 -9.95 -18.83 -11.90
C GLY A 56 -9.05 -18.09 -12.90
N THR A 57 -9.18 -16.77 -13.06
CA THR A 57 -8.35 -15.99 -13.97
C THR A 57 -6.87 -16.03 -13.56
N ARG A 58 -6.00 -16.38 -14.51
CA ARG A 58 -4.55 -16.30 -14.34
C ARG A 58 -4.05 -14.87 -14.53
N PHE A 59 -3.71 -14.21 -13.43
CA PHE A 59 -3.13 -12.86 -13.45
C PHE A 59 -1.61 -12.89 -13.64
N ARG A 60 -1.11 -11.89 -14.37
CA ARG A 60 0.32 -11.60 -14.52
C ARG A 60 0.88 -10.88 -13.28
N PRO A 61 2.17 -11.05 -12.97
CA PRO A 61 2.84 -10.30 -11.91
C PRO A 61 2.75 -8.78 -12.11
N THR A 62 2.73 -8.05 -10.99
CA THR A 62 2.57 -6.58 -10.97
C THR A 62 3.72 -5.84 -11.65
N PHE A 63 4.94 -6.39 -11.59
CA PHE A 63 6.13 -5.76 -12.17
C PHE A 63 6.03 -5.57 -13.69
N HIS A 64 5.30 -6.45 -14.38
CA HIS A 64 5.12 -6.42 -15.84
C HIS A 64 3.97 -5.49 -16.27
N MET A 65 3.28 -4.84 -15.33
CA MET A 65 2.11 -4.02 -15.66
C MET A 65 2.49 -2.79 -16.47
N PRO A 66 1.97 -2.63 -17.71
CA PRO A 66 2.27 -1.46 -18.51
C PRO A 66 1.58 -0.23 -17.94
N ARG A 67 2.15 0.95 -18.21
CA ARG A 67 1.65 2.25 -17.73
C ARG A 67 0.19 2.48 -18.12
N VAL A 68 -0.20 2.10 -19.34
CA VAL A 68 -1.56 2.24 -19.89
C VAL A 68 -2.60 1.36 -19.20
N ALA A 69 -2.18 0.31 -18.48
CA ALA A 69 -3.07 -0.53 -17.68
C ALA A 69 -3.26 0.01 -16.25
N CYS A 70 -2.58 1.09 -15.86
CA CYS A 70 -2.73 1.70 -14.55
C CYS A 70 -4.10 2.38 -14.46
N ARG A 71 -4.95 1.88 -13.56
CA ARG A 71 -6.29 2.44 -13.30
C ARG A 71 -6.40 3.24 -12.01
N ILE A 72 -5.36 3.25 -11.17
CA ILE A 72 -5.34 4.04 -9.94
C ILE A 72 -4.12 4.95 -9.95
N VAL A 73 -4.34 6.25 -9.88
CA VAL A 73 -3.28 7.26 -9.74
C VAL A 73 -3.41 7.93 -8.38
N LEU A 74 -2.31 7.99 -7.64
CA LEU A 74 -2.25 8.65 -6.34
C LEU A 74 -1.46 9.95 -6.46
N ARG A 75 -1.88 11.00 -5.77
CA ARG A 75 -1.08 12.21 -5.55
C ARG A 75 -0.54 12.21 -4.13
N ILE A 76 0.77 12.33 -3.97
CA ILE A 76 1.39 12.45 -2.65
C ILE A 76 1.00 13.80 -2.05
N THR A 77 0.49 13.78 -0.83
CA THR A 77 0.10 14.98 -0.08
C THR A 77 1.07 15.31 1.05
N SER A 78 1.74 14.30 1.61
CA SER A 78 2.68 14.46 2.72
C SER A 78 3.67 13.30 2.75
N VAL A 79 4.90 13.60 3.16
CA VAL A 79 5.96 12.60 3.33
C VAL A 79 6.76 12.95 4.58
N GLU A 80 6.75 12.08 5.58
CA GLU A 80 7.37 12.34 6.88
C GLU A 80 8.07 11.09 7.41
N PRO A 81 9.27 11.22 8.00
CA PRO A 81 9.91 10.11 8.70
C PRO A 81 9.28 9.96 10.09
N GLN A 82 8.91 8.74 10.47
CA GLN A 82 8.33 8.42 11.78
C GLN A 82 8.85 7.07 12.29
N SER A 83 8.78 6.83 13.60
CA SER A 83 8.97 5.48 14.14
C SER A 83 7.80 4.59 13.74
N LEU A 84 8.04 3.30 13.48
CA LEU A 84 7.00 2.37 13.11
C LEU A 84 5.88 2.28 14.16
N LYS A 85 6.23 2.24 15.45
CA LYS A 85 5.30 2.08 16.56
C LYS A 85 4.51 3.34 16.89
N SER A 86 4.86 4.50 16.33
CA SER A 86 4.09 5.75 16.50
C SER A 86 2.73 5.72 15.78
N ILE A 87 2.44 4.66 15.03
CA ILE A 87 1.15 4.46 14.35
C ILE A 87 -0.04 4.59 15.32
N SER A 88 -0.94 5.52 15.00
CA SER A 88 -2.21 5.68 15.70
C SER A 88 -3.29 4.71 15.21
N THR A 89 -4.44 4.65 15.89
CA THR A 89 -5.59 3.85 15.43
C THR A 89 -6.19 4.39 14.13
N THR A 90 -6.23 5.72 13.98
CA THR A 90 -6.61 6.39 12.73
C THR A 90 -5.64 6.05 11.62
N ASP A 91 -4.34 6.11 11.90
CA ASP A 91 -3.33 5.74 10.91
C ASP A 91 -3.48 4.30 10.41
N ALA A 92 -3.80 3.35 11.30
CA ALA A 92 -4.03 1.97 10.90
C ALA A 92 -5.27 1.83 10.00
N ARG A 93 -6.33 2.62 10.24
CA ARG A 93 -7.50 2.71 9.33
C ARG A 93 -7.09 3.23 7.96
N ASP A 94 -6.32 4.31 7.95
CA ASP A 94 -5.76 4.97 6.76
C ASP A 94 -4.74 4.09 6.00
N GLU A 95 -4.16 3.07 6.66
CA GLU A 95 -3.36 2.02 6.03
C GLU A 95 -4.23 0.95 5.34
N GLY A 96 -5.54 0.96 5.59
CA GLY A 96 -6.53 0.04 5.05
C GLY A 96 -7.04 -1.01 6.03
N TYR A 97 -6.93 -0.79 7.35
CA TYR A 97 -7.54 -1.67 8.36
C TYR A 97 -9.06 -1.75 8.13
N ASP A 98 -9.58 -2.97 8.11
CA ASP A 98 -11.02 -3.24 8.00
C ASP A 98 -11.49 -4.00 9.24
N PRO A 99 -12.28 -3.36 10.14
CA PRO A 99 -12.81 -4.00 11.34
C PRO A 99 -13.65 -5.24 11.05
N SER A 100 -14.27 -5.33 9.86
CA SER A 100 -15.07 -6.51 9.49
C SER A 100 -14.23 -7.71 9.08
N SER A 101 -12.96 -7.48 8.74
CA SER A 101 -12.08 -8.51 8.19
C SER A 101 -11.24 -9.24 9.25
N CYS A 102 -11.04 -8.64 10.42
CA CYS A 102 -10.21 -9.20 11.48
C CYS A 102 -10.69 -8.76 12.86
N GLY A 103 -10.77 -9.70 13.82
CA GLY A 103 -11.14 -9.42 15.21
C GLY A 103 -10.02 -8.79 16.06
N LEU A 104 -8.99 -8.23 15.41
CA LEU A 104 -7.81 -7.66 16.07
C LEU A 104 -7.98 -6.15 16.24
N SER A 105 -7.32 -5.55 17.22
CA SER A 105 -7.24 -4.09 17.29
C SER A 105 -6.45 -3.54 16.08
N PRO A 106 -6.72 -2.29 15.61
CA PRO A 106 -6.07 -1.73 14.43
C PRO A 106 -4.53 -1.79 14.50
N ARG A 107 -3.98 -1.50 15.68
CA ARG A 107 -2.53 -1.52 15.91
C ARG A 107 -1.96 -2.94 15.84
N ARG A 108 -2.64 -3.93 16.41
CA ARG A 108 -2.20 -5.32 16.38
C ARG A 108 -2.30 -5.91 14.97
N TRP A 109 -3.38 -5.62 14.26
CA TRP A 109 -3.51 -5.99 12.85
C TRP A 109 -2.34 -5.44 12.02
N PHE A 110 -1.98 -4.17 12.22
CA PHE A 110 -0.89 -3.55 11.49
C PHE A 110 0.47 -4.18 11.85
N ALA A 111 0.70 -4.49 13.12
CA ALA A 111 1.90 -5.19 13.57
C ALA A 111 2.06 -6.56 12.89
N GLU A 112 1.00 -7.36 12.87
CA GLU A 112 1.00 -8.69 12.23
C GLU A 112 1.19 -8.58 10.70
N LEU A 113 0.55 -7.59 10.07
CA LEU A 113 0.76 -7.29 8.65
C LEU A 113 2.22 -6.94 8.35
N TRP A 114 2.83 -6.09 9.18
CA TRP A 114 4.20 -5.64 9.02
C TRP A 114 5.20 -6.79 9.15
N ASP A 115 5.10 -7.60 10.21
CA ASP A 115 5.98 -8.76 10.44
C ASP A 115 5.78 -9.85 9.37
N GLY A 116 4.59 -9.94 8.78
CA GLY A 116 4.35 -10.80 7.62
C GLY A 116 5.19 -10.42 6.39
N ILE A 117 5.51 -9.14 6.24
CA ILE A 117 6.32 -8.59 5.13
C ILE A 117 7.82 -8.57 5.50
N PHE A 118 8.16 -8.11 6.71
CA PHE A 118 9.53 -7.89 7.14
C PHE A 118 9.93 -8.87 8.25
N LYS A 119 10.61 -9.95 7.87
CA LYS A 119 11.03 -11.01 8.80
C LYS A 119 12.48 -10.88 9.29
N SER A 120 13.28 -10.02 8.67
CA SER A 120 14.70 -9.83 9.03
C SER A 120 14.83 -8.96 10.28
N PRO A 121 15.80 -9.25 11.18
CA PRO A 121 16.12 -8.39 12.32
C PRO A 121 16.43 -6.94 11.90
N GLY A 122 16.11 -5.99 12.78
CA GLY A 122 16.23 -4.54 12.53
C GLY A 122 15.10 -3.97 11.66
N LYS A 123 14.14 -4.79 11.22
CA LYS A 123 13.02 -4.40 10.37
C LYS A 123 11.67 -4.86 10.92
N ARG A 124 11.66 -5.68 11.98
CA ARG A 124 10.42 -6.25 12.54
C ARG A 124 9.67 -5.16 13.32
N TRP A 125 8.41 -5.43 13.61
CA TRP A 125 7.58 -4.60 14.47
C TRP A 125 8.26 -4.32 15.82
N GLN A 126 8.88 -5.35 16.41
CA GLN A 126 9.56 -5.22 17.71
C GLN A 126 10.74 -4.25 17.67
N ASP A 127 11.45 -4.18 16.53
CA ASP A 127 12.66 -3.36 16.34
C ASP A 127 12.34 -1.87 16.20
N ASP A 128 11.07 -1.52 15.97
CA ASP A 128 10.60 -0.13 15.80
C ASP A 128 11.43 0.70 14.80
N PRO A 129 11.62 0.21 13.56
CA PRO A 129 12.46 0.90 12.60
C PRO A 129 11.88 2.25 12.19
N LEU A 130 12.75 3.13 11.69
CA LEU A 130 12.35 4.37 11.04
C LEU A 130 11.65 4.05 9.71
N VAL A 131 10.50 4.68 9.47
CA VAL A 131 9.69 4.53 8.27
C VAL A 131 9.32 5.88 7.68
N TRP A 132 9.20 5.93 6.36
CA TRP A 132 8.54 7.01 5.65
C TRP A 132 7.03 6.78 5.68
N VAL A 133 6.29 7.71 6.27
CA VAL A 133 4.83 7.80 6.17
C VAL A 133 4.50 8.65 4.96
N ILE A 134 3.92 8.02 3.94
CA ILE A 134 3.53 8.67 2.69
C ILE A 134 2.01 8.75 2.68
N ARG A 135 1.47 9.96 2.77
CA ARG A 135 0.03 10.23 2.62
C ARG A 135 -0.26 10.63 1.19
N PHE A 136 -1.43 10.24 0.72
CA PHE A 136 -1.85 10.48 -0.65
C PHE A 136 -3.37 10.54 -0.78
N GLU A 137 -3.81 11.18 -1.85
CA GLU A 137 -5.19 11.13 -2.32
C GLU A 137 -5.27 10.37 -3.64
N ILE A 138 -6.45 9.83 -3.95
CA ILE A 138 -6.70 9.10 -5.19
C ILE A 138 -7.26 10.09 -6.21
N LEU A 139 -6.62 10.18 -7.38
CA LEU A 139 -7.03 11.10 -8.45
C LEU A 139 -8.03 10.47 -9.43
N SER A 140 -7.90 9.16 -9.68
CA SER A 140 -8.68 8.39 -10.65
C SER A 140 -8.46 6.92 -10.40
#